data_AF-A0LB02-F1
#
_entry.id   AF-A0LB02-F1
#
_cell.length_a   1.000
_cell.length_b   1.000
_cell.length_c   1.000
_cell.angle_alpha   90.00
_cell.angle_beta   90.00
_cell.angle_gamma   90.00
#
_symmetry.space_group_name_H-M   'P 1'
#
loop_
_entity.id
_entity.type
_entity.pdbx_description
1 polymer ?
#
loop_
_entity_poly.entity_id
_entity_poly.type
_entity_poly.pdbx_seq_one_letter_code
_entity_poly.pdbx_strand_id
1 'polypeptide(L)'
;MSKTSQKHLRQEHIKFWHNHLEAQRLSGISVRVYAGQHGLAASTFYEWRKRLLAMGEALQSEDVRAEPLFQSFKIERSAETTSACQIRLNNGVVIE
;
A
#
# COMPACT_ATOMS: atom_id res chain seq x y z
N MET A 1 39.42 -7.39 19.83
CA MET A 1 38.04 -6.88 19.66
C MET A 1 37.51 -7.36 18.30
N SER A 2 37.51 -8.67 18.02
CA SER A 2 36.45 -9.67 18.26
C SER A 2 35.34 -9.63 17.19
N LYS A 3 35.66 -10.17 16.00
CA LYS A 3 34.77 -10.32 14.82
C LYS A 3 33.41 -10.97 15.13
N THR A 4 33.32 -11.72 16.22
CA THR A 4 32.11 -12.38 16.72
C THR A 4 31.02 -11.40 17.17
N SER A 5 31.37 -10.29 17.85
CA SER A 5 30.37 -9.27 18.26
C SER A 5 29.75 -8.58 17.05
N GLN A 6 30.55 -8.30 16.02
CA GLN A 6 30.06 -7.63 14.81
C GLN A 6 29.10 -8.51 14.00
N LYS A 7 29.28 -9.83 14.04
CA LYS A 7 28.35 -10.78 13.41
C LYS A 7 27.01 -10.83 14.15
N HIS A 8 27.02 -10.81 15.49
CA HIS A 8 25.82 -10.83 16.30
C HIS A 8 24.96 -9.58 16.09
N LEU A 9 25.57 -8.39 16.17
CA LEU A 9 24.91 -7.10 15.92
C LEU A 9 24.25 -7.06 14.54
N ARG A 10 24.92 -7.64 13.53
CA ARG A 10 24.36 -7.71 12.17
C ARG A 10 23.11 -8.59 12.12
N GLN A 11 23.10 -9.72 12.83
CA GLN A 11 21.93 -10.60 12.88
C GLN A 11 20.76 -9.99 13.63
N GLU A 12 21.01 -9.26 14.71
CA GLU A 12 19.97 -8.54 15.45
C GLU A 12 19.31 -7.46 14.58
N HIS A 13 20.11 -6.71 13.82
CA HIS A 13 19.60 -5.71 12.90
C HIS A 13 18.77 -6.33 11.77
N ILE A 14 19.21 -7.46 11.21
CA ILE A 14 18.45 -8.19 10.19
C ILE A 14 17.08 -8.62 10.74
N LYS A 15 17.06 -9.25 11.93
CA LYS A 15 15.82 -9.69 12.59
C LYS A 15 14.88 -8.53 12.89
N PHE A 16 15.42 -7.40 13.36
CA PHE A 16 14.65 -6.19 13.64
C PHE A 16 13.92 -5.70 12.38
N TRP A 17 14.63 -5.55 11.27
CA TRP A 17 14.05 -5.06 10.02
C TRP A 17 13.11 -6.08 9.37
N HIS A 18 13.42 -7.37 9.45
CA HIS A 18 12.52 -8.43 9.00
C HIS A 18 11.18 -8.38 9.74
N ASN A 19 11.19 -8.27 11.07
CA ASN A 19 9.98 -8.18 11.87
C ASN A 19 9.14 -6.93 11.55
N HIS A 20 9.78 -5.79 11.34
CA HIS A 20 9.08 -4.56 10.95
C HIS A 20 8.47 -4.65 9.55
N LEU A 21 9.14 -5.30 8.60
CA LEU A 21 8.61 -5.52 7.26
C LEU A 21 7.40 -6.45 7.26
N GLU A 22 7.47 -7.54 8.03
CA GLU A 22 6.31 -8.44 8.21
C GLU A 22 5.15 -7.73 8.92
N ALA A 23 5.42 -6.97 9.98
CA ALA A 23 4.39 -6.20 10.68
C ALA A 23 3.75 -5.15 9.76
N GLN A 24 4.53 -4.46 8.93
CA GLN A 24 4.00 -3.54 7.92
C GLN A 24 3.14 -4.27 6.88
N ARG A 25 3.55 -5.45 6.42
CA ARG A 25 2.78 -6.27 5.49
C ARG A 25 1.44 -6.69 6.09
N LEU A 26 1.44 -7.21 7.32
CA LEU A 26 0.24 -7.64 8.04
C LEU A 26 -0.70 -6.47 8.34
N SER A 27 -0.16 -5.26 8.53
CA SER A 27 -0.97 -4.07 8.79
C SER A 27 -1.72 -3.55 7.55
N GLY A 28 -1.32 -3.94 6.33
CA GLY A 28 -1.95 -3.52 5.08
C GLY A 28 -1.83 -2.02 4.75
N ILE A 29 -1.14 -1.25 5.59
CA ILE A 29 -0.91 0.19 5.37
C ILE A 29 0.38 0.45 4.61
N SER A 30 0.48 1.61 3.97
CA SER A 30 1.69 1.97 3.23
C SER A 30 2.92 2.09 4.15
N VAL A 31 4.09 1.80 3.60
CA VAL A 31 5.39 1.92 4.29
C VAL A 31 5.57 3.29 4.95
N ARG A 32 5.12 4.37 4.30
CA ARG A 32 5.25 5.74 4.81
C ARG A 32 4.42 5.95 6.07
N VAL A 33 3.19 5.43 6.11
CA VAL A 33 2.30 5.52 7.27
C VAL A 33 2.84 4.66 8.40
N TYR A 34 3.22 3.41 8.10
CA TYR A 34 3.80 2.50 9.08
C TYR A 34 5.07 3.07 9.71
N ALA A 35 6.00 3.57 8.89
CA ALA A 35 7.24 4.16 9.37
C ALA A 35 6.98 5.39 10.26
N GLY A 36 6.02 6.25 9.88
CA GLY A 36 5.62 7.39 10.72
C GLY A 36 5.04 6.99 12.07
N GLN A 37 4.20 5.94 12.13
CA GLN A 37 3.61 5.43 13.37
C GLN A 37 4.66 4.82 14.31
N HIS A 38 5.70 4.20 13.76
CA HIS A 38 6.74 3.51 14.51
C HIS A 38 8.03 4.33 14.71
N GLY A 39 8.04 5.62 14.33
CA GLY A 39 9.22 6.49 14.48
C GLY A 39 10.40 6.10 13.59
N LEU A 40 10.15 5.39 12.49
CA LEU A 40 11.16 4.94 11.54
C LEU A 40 11.23 5.90 10.35
N ALA A 41 12.43 6.06 9.79
CA ALA A 41 12.58 6.75 8.52
C ALA A 41 12.15 5.84 7.36
N ALA A 42 11.19 6.32 6.55
CA ALA A 42 10.70 5.57 5.39
C ALA A 42 11.84 5.24 4.39
N SER A 43 12.79 6.15 4.19
CA SER A 43 13.97 5.92 3.35
C SER A 43 14.82 4.75 3.84
N THR A 44 15.09 4.68 5.14
CA THR A 44 15.79 3.57 5.79
C THR A 44 15.02 2.27 5.62
N PHE A 45 13.69 2.32 5.76
CA PHE A 45 12.82 1.16 5.57
C PHE A 45 12.93 0.57 4.15
N TYR A 46 12.91 1.40 3.11
CA TYR A 46 13.08 0.95 1.72
C TYR A 46 14.47 0.35 1.47
N GLU A 47 15.51 0.97 2.02
CA GLU A 47 16.88 0.48 1.90
C GLU A 47 17.03 -0.91 2.53
N TRP A 48 16.45 -1.13 3.71
CA TRP A 48 16.48 -2.44 4.37
C TRP A 48 15.64 -3.49 3.66
N ARG A 49 14.48 -3.11 3.10
CA ARG A 49 13.70 -4.01 2.23
C ARG A 49 14.54 -4.50 1.05
N LYS A 50 15.24 -3.60 0.36
CA LYS A 50 16.12 -3.94 -0.77
C LYS A 50 17.29 -4.83 -0.34
N ARG A 51 17.90 -4.53 0.82
CA ARG A 51 19.03 -5.31 1.36
C ARG A 51 18.61 -6.73 1.73
N LEU A 52 17.47 -6.92 2.39
CA LEU A 52 16.99 -8.24 2.79
C LEU A 52 16.61 -9.08 1.56
N LEU A 53 15.98 -8.46 0.56
CA LEU A 53 15.71 -9.12 -0.73
C LEU A 53 17.00 -9.60 -1.41
N ALA A 54 18.05 -8.76 -1.40
CA ALA A 54 19.36 -9.12 -1.94
C ALA A 54 20.09 -10.21 -1.13
N MET A 55 19.76 -10.38 0.16
CA MET A 55 20.29 -11.45 1.00
C MET A 55 19.59 -12.80 0.78
N GLY A 56 18.53 -12.85 -0.04
CA GLY A 56 17.75 -14.07 -0.26
C GLY A 56 16.80 -14.40 0.89
N GLU A 57 16.67 -13.52 1.89
CA GLU A 57 15.52 -13.51 2.78
C GLU A 57 14.36 -12.90 1.98
N ALA A 58 13.79 -13.73 1.11
CA ALA A 58 12.62 -13.40 0.33
C ALA A 58 11.44 -13.17 1.28
N LEU A 59 11.35 -11.95 1.81
CA LEU A 59 10.05 -11.37 2.11
C LEU A 59 9.32 -11.42 0.77
N GLN A 60 8.37 -12.34 0.65
CA GLN A 60 7.60 -12.53 -0.55
C GLN A 60 7.05 -11.16 -0.93
N SER A 61 7.63 -10.61 -1.99
CA SER A 61 7.19 -9.36 -2.56
C SER A 61 5.89 -9.67 -3.27
N GLU A 62 4.81 -9.71 -2.51
CA GLU A 62 3.53 -9.34 -3.08
C GLU A 62 3.67 -7.85 -3.40
N ASP A 63 4.03 -7.64 -4.66
CA ASP A 63 3.54 -6.58 -5.51
C ASP A 63 2.58 -5.71 -4.71
N VAL A 64 3.06 -4.54 -4.27
CA VAL A 64 2.15 -3.46 -3.92
C VAL A 64 1.54 -3.05 -5.25
N ARG A 65 0.62 -3.87 -5.76
CA ARG A 65 -0.61 -3.38 -6.35
C ARG A 65 -1.17 -2.51 -5.25
N ALA A 66 -0.74 -1.25 -5.27
CA ALA A 66 -1.57 -0.18 -4.79
C ALA A 66 -2.92 -0.50 -5.41
N GLU A 67 -3.85 -1.01 -4.59
CA GLU A 67 -5.25 -1.11 -4.95
C GLU A 67 -5.54 0.19 -5.68
N PRO A 68 -5.82 0.16 -6.99
CA PRO A 68 -5.93 1.39 -7.73
C PRO A 68 -7.05 2.17 -7.02
N LEU A 69 -6.71 3.34 -6.48
CA LEU A 69 -7.67 4.25 -5.84
C LEU A 69 -8.89 4.52 -6.73
N PHE A 70 -8.76 4.23 -8.02
CA PHE A 70 -9.79 4.27 -9.03
C PHE A 70 -10.11 2.85 -9.51
N GLN A 71 -11.25 2.32 -9.07
CA GLN A 71 -11.82 1.12 -9.65
C GLN A 71 -12.59 1.51 -10.91
N SER A 72 -12.12 1.06 -12.07
CA SER A 72 -12.85 1.23 -13.32
C SER A 72 -14.12 0.38 -13.27
N PHE A 73 -15.29 1.01 -13.17
CA PHE A 73 -16.55 0.34 -13.41
C PHE A 73 -16.94 0.53 -14.88
N LYS A 74 -17.30 -0.56 -15.55
CA LYS A 74 -17.82 -0.49 -16.91
C LYS A 74 -19.28 -0.04 -16.80
N ILE A 75 -19.59 1.11 -17.40
CA ILE A 75 -20.97 1.50 -17.64
C ILE A 75 -21.47 0.60 -18.75
N GLU A 76 -22.17 -0.47 -18.38
CA GLU A 76 -23.08 -1.17 -19.28
C GLU A 76 -24.07 -0.10 -19.75
N ARG A 77 -23.88 0.42 -20.97
CA ARG A 77 -24.87 1.30 -21.59
C ARG A 77 -26.12 0.45 -21.76
N SER A 78 -27.03 0.53 -20.77
CA SER A 78 -28.36 -0.04 -20.85
C SER A 78 -28.96 0.45 -22.15
N ALA A 79 -29.18 -0.48 -23.07
CA ALA A 79 -29.87 -0.20 -24.30
C ALA A 79 -31.21 0.46 -23.93
N GLU A 80 -31.39 1.67 -24.46
CA GLU A 80 -32.69 2.25 -24.76
C GLU A 80 -33.65 2.33 -23.56
N THR A 81 -33.47 3.35 -22.74
CA THR A 81 -34.65 4.05 -22.25
C THR A 81 -34.62 5.45 -22.85
N THR A 82 -35.28 5.60 -24.00
CA THR A 82 -35.87 6.88 -24.44
C THR A 82 -36.96 7.28 -23.44
N SER A 83 -36.58 7.48 -22.18
CA SER A 83 -37.40 8.22 -21.24
C SER A 83 -36.75 9.59 -21.16
N ALA A 84 -37.40 10.57 -21.78
CA ALA A 84 -37.09 11.98 -21.58
C ALA A 84 -36.94 12.20 -20.07
N CYS A 85 -35.73 12.52 -19.63
CA CYS A 85 -35.43 12.66 -18.21
C CYS A 85 -36.10 13.95 -17.75
N GLN A 86 -37.31 13.82 -17.18
CA GLN A 86 -38.08 14.97 -16.76
C GLN A 86 -37.43 15.62 -15.53
N ILE A 87 -36.80 16.79 -15.71
CA ILE A 87 -36.22 17.58 -14.62
C ILE A 87 -37.30 18.52 -14.08
N ARG A 88 -37.76 18.28 -12.84
CA ARG A 88 -38.65 19.20 -12.12
C ARG A 88 -37.84 20.12 -11.22
N LEU A 89 -37.94 21.42 -11.47
CA LEU A 89 -37.36 22.45 -10.62
C LEU A 89 -38.34 22.81 -9.49
N ASN A 90 -37.79 23.31 -8.37
CA ASN A 90 -38.56 23.71 -7.17
C ASN A 90 -39.54 24.86 -7.42
N ASN A 91 -39.39 25.58 -8.53
CA ASN A 91 -40.27 26.64 -9.01
C ASN A 91 -41.41 26.12 -9.92
N GLY A 92 -41.56 24.80 -10.06
CA GLY A 92 -42.62 24.17 -10.86
C GLY A 92 -42.32 24.04 -12.35
N VAL A 93 -41.15 24.48 -12.82
CA VAL A 93 -40.72 24.30 -14.21
C VAL A 93 -40.33 22.84 -14.45
N VAL A 94 -40.73 22.33 -15.61
CA VAL A 94 -40.52 20.95 -16.04
C VAL A 94 -39.79 20.96 -17.38
N ILE A 95 -38.67 20.25 -17.46
CA ILE A 95 -37.84 20.13 -18.68
C ILE A 95 -37.86 18.66 -19.10
N GLU A 96 -38.29 18.38 -20.34
CA GLU A 96 -38.25 17.06 -20.98
C GLU A 96 -36.98 16.88 -21.83
#